data_AF-A0A7S3TYS5-F1
#
_entry.id   AF-A0A7S3TYS5-F1
#
_cell.length_a   1.000
_cell.length_b   1.000
_cell.length_c   1.000
_cell.angle_alpha   90.00
_cell.angle_beta   90.00
_cell.angle_gamma   90.00
#
_symmetry.space_group_name_H-M   'P 1'
#
loop_
_entity.id
_entity.type
_entity.pdbx_description
1 polymer ?
#
loop_
_entity_poly.entity_id
_entity_poly.type
_entity_poly.pdbx_seq_one_letter_code
_entity_poly.pdbx_strand_id
1 'polypeptide(L)'
;FRATFEDRILMSDLVVCKCWINVEPKKFYHPVVDVKGWRPARLIGELRHRAGVAVPNNPDSNYQQQLVRPERRFNPLRIPKALEEALPFKTKPKNDKKRPKNAMRKKVAVISSERERTINSLIERLKTVRSEKRRIRVAGNIKKKDARDKREAFIQAKRDAHSMEARKKRYVKEGKGETQRRKAMRLEQ
;
A
#
# COMPACT_ATOMS: atom_id res chain seq x y z
N PHE A 1 -4.04 -30.96 -5.51
CA PHE A 1 -4.33 -30.10 -6.68
C PHE A 1 -3.05 -29.35 -7.06
N ARG A 2 -2.90 -28.93 -8.32
CA ARG A 2 -1.83 -28.02 -8.74
C ARG A 2 -2.47 -26.71 -9.20
N ALA A 3 -2.05 -25.60 -8.61
CA ALA A 3 -2.55 -24.27 -8.95
C ALA A 3 -1.38 -23.40 -9.46
N THR A 4 -1.69 -22.49 -10.37
CA THR A 4 -0.77 -21.48 -10.88
C THR A 4 -1.21 -20.11 -10.36
N PHE A 5 -0.26 -19.33 -9.85
CA PHE A 5 -0.49 -17.99 -9.30
C PHE A 5 0.26 -16.94 -10.13
N GLU A 6 -0.08 -15.66 -9.95
CA GLU A 6 0.57 -14.53 -10.63
C GLU A 6 2.07 -14.42 -10.27
N ASP A 7 2.42 -14.61 -9.00
CA ASP A 7 3.80 -14.66 -8.51
C ASP A 7 3.97 -15.78 -7.46
N ARG A 8 5.20 -16.01 -7.02
CA ARG A 8 5.54 -16.97 -5.98
C ARG A 8 4.94 -16.55 -4.64
N ILE A 9 3.94 -17.30 -4.20
CA ILE A 9 3.37 -17.19 -2.85
C ILE A 9 4.37 -17.58 -1.76
N LEU A 10 4.15 -17.08 -0.55
CA LEU A 10 4.94 -17.45 0.62
C LEU A 10 4.31 -18.62 1.37
N MET A 11 5.13 -19.35 2.12
CA MET A 11 4.64 -20.44 2.98
C MET A 11 3.75 -19.96 4.13
N SER A 12 3.74 -18.66 4.42
CA SER A 12 2.88 -18.02 5.42
C SER A 12 1.51 -17.63 4.88
N ASP A 13 1.29 -17.69 3.57
CA ASP A 13 0.06 -17.20 2.95
C ASP A 13 -1.09 -18.21 3.08
N LEU A 14 -2.33 -17.70 3.13
CA LEU A 14 -3.55 -18.51 3.16
C LEU A 14 -4.20 -18.51 1.77
N VAL A 15 -4.33 -19.68 1.15
CA VAL A 15 -5.01 -19.85 -0.15
C VAL A 15 -6.50 -20.12 0.09
N VAL A 16 -7.36 -19.17 -0.29
CA VAL A 16 -8.82 -19.26 -0.08
C VAL A 16 -9.56 -19.36 -1.42
N CYS A 17 -10.48 -20.31 -1.53
CA CYS A 17 -11.42 -20.40 -2.64
C CYS A 17 -12.80 -19.90 -2.20
N LYS A 18 -13.24 -18.74 -2.72
CA LYS A 18 -14.55 -18.18 -2.38
C LYS A 18 -15.65 -18.91 -3.15
N CYS A 19 -16.45 -19.68 -2.45
CA CYS A 19 -17.58 -20.43 -2.99
C CYS A 19 -18.92 -19.89 -2.45
N TRP A 20 -20.01 -20.28 -3.12
CA TRP A 20 -21.37 -20.00 -2.68
C TRP A 20 -22.07 -21.31 -2.33
N ILE A 21 -22.79 -21.33 -1.22
CA ILE A 21 -23.54 -22.49 -0.73
C ILE A 21 -25.00 -22.08 -0.64
N ASN A 22 -25.91 -22.93 -1.12
CA ASN A 22 -27.33 -22.71 -0.97
C ASN A 22 -27.75 -23.08 0.47
N VAL A 23 -28.42 -22.17 1.16
CA VAL A 23 -28.93 -22.39 2.52
C VAL A 23 -30.44 -22.29 2.51
N GLU A 24 -31.11 -23.40 2.77
CA GLU A 24 -32.57 -23.43 2.82
C GLU A 24 -33.09 -22.73 4.09
N PRO A 25 -34.08 -21.83 3.98
CA PRO A 25 -34.68 -21.20 5.15
C PRO A 25 -35.52 -22.21 5.94
N LYS A 26 -35.47 -22.11 7.26
CA LYS A 26 -36.35 -22.90 8.14
C LYS A 26 -37.78 -22.42 7.96
N LYS A 27 -38.68 -23.34 7.59
CA LYS A 27 -40.13 -23.09 7.49
C LYS A 27 -40.71 -23.01 8.91
N PHE A 28 -40.81 -21.80 9.47
CA PHE A 28 -41.38 -21.57 10.79
C PHE A 28 -42.49 -20.51 10.68
N TYR A 29 -43.67 -20.83 11.21
CA TYR A 29 -44.82 -19.94 11.26
C TYR A 29 -45.40 -19.97 12.68
N HIS A 30 -45.42 -18.82 13.35
CA HIS A 30 -45.97 -18.65 14.70
C HIS A 30 -46.86 -17.41 14.73
N PRO A 31 -48.18 -17.57 14.55
CA PRO A 31 -49.10 -16.43 14.56
C PRO A 31 -49.18 -15.83 15.97
N VAL A 32 -49.23 -14.50 16.01
CA VAL A 32 -49.47 -13.76 17.25
C VAL A 32 -50.97 -13.81 17.52
N VAL A 33 -51.36 -14.39 18.64
CA VAL A 33 -52.76 -14.51 19.06
C VAL A 33 -52.88 -13.96 20.47
N ASP A 34 -53.84 -13.05 20.68
CA ASP A 34 -54.12 -12.44 21.98
C ASP A 34 -55.00 -13.37 22.85
N VAL A 35 -54.46 -14.55 23.17
CA VAL A 35 -55.10 -15.54 24.03
C VAL A 35 -54.28 -15.78 25.28
N LYS A 36 -54.97 -15.98 26.40
CA LYS A 36 -54.35 -16.24 27.70
C LYS A 36 -53.48 -17.50 27.62
N GLY A 37 -52.17 -17.35 27.83
CA GLY A 37 -51.19 -18.44 27.76
C GLY A 37 -50.34 -18.49 26.49
N TRP A 38 -50.59 -17.61 25.49
CA TRP A 38 -49.69 -17.46 24.36
C TRP A 38 -48.30 -17.02 24.83
N ARG A 39 -47.26 -17.63 24.26
CA ARG A 39 -45.86 -17.31 24.57
C ARG A 39 -45.12 -16.96 23.28
N PRO A 40 -44.37 -15.86 23.25
CA PRO A 40 -43.53 -15.53 22.11
C PRO A 40 -42.36 -16.53 21.98
N ALA A 41 -41.87 -16.71 20.76
CA ALA A 41 -40.61 -17.41 20.53
C ALA A 41 -39.47 -16.63 21.21
N ARG A 42 -38.58 -17.34 21.91
CA ARG A 42 -37.46 -16.71 22.63
C ARG A 42 -36.27 -16.48 21.73
N LEU A 43 -35.50 -15.44 22.03
CA LEU A 43 -34.23 -15.17 21.36
C LEU A 43 -33.16 -16.16 21.80
N ILE A 44 -32.18 -16.40 20.93
CA ILE A 44 -31.03 -17.28 21.22
C ILE A 44 -30.27 -16.81 22.47
N GLY A 45 -30.14 -15.49 22.67
CA GLY A 45 -29.48 -14.91 23.84
C GLY A 45 -30.17 -15.25 25.16
N GLU A 46 -31.51 -15.16 25.20
CA GLU A 46 -32.30 -15.52 26.38
C GLU A 46 -32.22 -17.01 26.70
N LEU A 47 -32.29 -17.85 25.66
CA LEU A 47 -32.17 -19.30 25.81
C LEU A 47 -30.80 -19.68 26.38
N ARG A 48 -29.72 -19.08 25.87
CA ARG A 48 -28.36 -19.27 26.37
C ARG A 48 -28.21 -18.82 27.83
N HIS A 49 -28.73 -17.65 28.17
CA HIS A 49 -28.66 -17.12 29.53
C HIS A 49 -29.36 -18.04 30.55
N ARG A 50 -30.59 -18.49 30.25
CA ARG A 50 -31.34 -19.41 31.13
C ARG A 50 -30.70 -20.78 31.26
N ALA A 51 -30.07 -21.27 30.19
CA ALA A 51 -29.36 -22.55 30.18
C ALA A 51 -27.93 -22.45 30.73
N GLY A 52 -27.44 -21.25 31.06
CA GLY A 52 -26.05 -21.04 31.51
C GLY A 52 -25.00 -21.32 30.43
N VAL A 53 -25.35 -21.24 29.14
CA VAL A 53 -24.46 -21.56 28.02
C VAL A 53 -23.81 -20.30 27.44
N ALA A 54 -22.47 -20.25 27.41
CA ALA A 54 -21.73 -19.14 26.83
C ALA A 54 -21.92 -19.03 25.31
N VAL A 55 -21.65 -17.84 24.76
CA VAL A 55 -21.66 -17.61 23.30
C VAL A 55 -20.39 -18.25 22.69
N PRO A 56 -20.49 -19.01 21.58
CA PRO A 56 -19.31 -19.61 20.95
C PRO A 56 -18.41 -18.51 20.41
N ASN A 57 -17.14 -18.53 20.80
CA ASN A 57 -16.15 -17.57 20.33
C ASN A 57 -14.89 -18.32 19.89
N ASN A 58 -14.50 -18.14 18.63
CA ASN A 58 -13.23 -18.67 18.14
C ASN A 58 -12.13 -17.60 18.37
N PRO A 59 -11.09 -17.88 19.19
CA PRO A 59 -10.03 -16.92 19.48
C PRO A 59 -9.33 -16.40 18.22
N ASP A 60 -9.18 -17.23 17.17
CA ASP A 60 -8.53 -16.83 15.91
C ASP A 60 -9.39 -15.91 15.03
N SER A 61 -10.69 -15.83 15.29
CA SER A 61 -11.61 -14.92 14.59
C SER A 61 -11.64 -13.53 15.22
N ASN A 62 -11.12 -13.38 16.44
CA ASN A 62 -11.07 -12.09 17.09
C ASN A 62 -9.97 -11.24 16.47
N TYR A 63 -10.28 -9.98 16.16
CA TYR A 63 -9.27 -9.02 15.75
C TYR A 63 -8.25 -8.87 16.88
N GLN A 64 -7.01 -9.28 16.60
CA GLN A 64 -5.91 -9.09 17.54
C GLN A 64 -5.57 -7.60 17.66
N GLN A 65 -5.02 -7.22 18.82
CA GLN A 65 -4.49 -5.88 19.05
C GLN A 65 -3.42 -5.54 18.01
N GLN A 66 -3.22 -4.22 17.81
CA GLN A 66 -2.44 -3.60 16.75
C GLN A 66 -1.24 -4.43 16.24
N LEU A 67 -1.39 -5.02 15.05
CA LEU A 67 -0.32 -5.76 14.38
C LEU A 67 0.80 -4.81 13.95
N VAL A 68 1.94 -4.82 14.66
CA VAL A 68 3.14 -4.07 14.27
C VAL A 68 3.88 -4.85 13.19
N ARG A 69 3.87 -4.32 11.96
CA ARG A 69 4.61 -4.92 10.84
C ARG A 69 6.10 -4.54 10.93
N PRO A 70 7.03 -5.51 10.95
CA PRO A 70 8.45 -5.19 10.90
C PRO A 70 8.84 -4.56 9.55
N GLU A 71 9.89 -3.74 9.55
CA GLU A 71 10.44 -3.17 8.32
C GLU A 71 10.96 -4.29 7.41
N ARG A 72 10.34 -4.48 6.24
CA ARG A 72 10.76 -5.48 5.26
C ARG A 72 12.02 -5.00 4.53
N ARG A 73 13.14 -5.69 4.77
CA ARG A 73 14.41 -5.48 4.04
C ARG A 73 14.64 -6.62 3.07
N PHE A 74 14.83 -6.30 1.80
CA PHE A 74 15.08 -7.29 0.76
C PHE A 74 16.57 -7.64 0.71
N ASN A 75 16.86 -8.87 0.27
CA ASN A 75 18.23 -9.29 0.04
C ASN A 75 18.86 -8.46 -1.10
N PRO A 76 20.17 -8.20 -1.05
CA PRO A 76 20.86 -7.52 -2.14
C PRO A 76 20.81 -8.36 -3.41
N LEU A 77 20.88 -7.69 -4.57
CA LEU A 77 20.88 -8.34 -5.88
C LEU A 77 22.11 -9.24 -6.02
N ARG A 78 21.89 -10.52 -6.34
CA ARG A 78 22.95 -11.51 -6.61
C ARG A 78 22.97 -11.84 -8.10
N ILE A 79 24.01 -11.40 -8.80
CA ILE A 79 24.19 -11.66 -10.23
C ILE A 79 24.82 -13.07 -10.40
N PRO A 80 24.28 -13.92 -11.30
CA PRO A 80 24.93 -15.18 -11.64
C PRO A 80 26.33 -14.97 -12.22
N LYS A 81 27.30 -15.81 -11.83
CA LYS A 81 28.70 -15.68 -12.27
C LYS A 81 28.88 -15.72 -13.79
N ALA A 82 28.16 -16.64 -14.46
CA ALA A 82 28.20 -16.77 -15.90
C ALA A 82 27.75 -15.47 -16.62
N LEU A 83 26.73 -14.79 -16.07
CA LEU A 83 26.28 -13.51 -16.59
C LEU A 83 27.31 -12.42 -16.31
N GLU A 84 27.87 -12.39 -15.11
CA GLU A 84 28.89 -11.40 -14.71
C GLU A 84 30.16 -11.47 -15.58
N GLU A 85 30.54 -12.67 -16.03
CA GLU A 85 31.67 -12.89 -16.93
C GLU A 85 31.38 -12.42 -18.37
N ALA A 86 30.16 -12.63 -18.87
CA ALA A 86 29.72 -12.21 -20.20
C ALA A 86 29.43 -10.70 -20.33
N LEU A 87 29.32 -9.97 -19.22
CA LEU A 87 29.03 -8.53 -19.25
C LEU A 87 30.18 -7.71 -19.87
N PRO A 88 29.88 -6.71 -20.71
CA PRO A 88 30.86 -5.75 -21.20
C PRO A 88 31.62 -5.06 -20.06
N PHE A 89 32.89 -4.73 -20.29
CA PHE A 89 33.77 -4.14 -19.27
C PHE A 89 33.18 -2.90 -18.60
N LYS A 90 32.46 -2.05 -19.34
CA LYS A 90 31.83 -0.82 -18.83
C LYS A 90 30.73 -1.09 -17.80
N THR A 91 29.95 -2.16 -17.97
CA THR A 91 28.80 -2.49 -17.12
C THR A 91 29.11 -3.55 -16.07
N LYS A 92 30.28 -4.19 -16.15
CA LYS A 92 30.73 -5.20 -15.18
C LYS A 92 30.85 -4.61 -13.77
N PRO A 93 30.24 -5.23 -12.74
CA PRO A 93 30.31 -4.73 -11.38
C PRO A 93 31.74 -4.79 -10.84
N LYS A 94 32.18 -3.71 -10.19
CA LYS A 94 33.52 -3.58 -9.60
C LYS A 94 33.47 -3.93 -8.11
N ASN A 95 33.12 -5.18 -7.81
CA ASN A 95 33.03 -5.66 -6.44
C ASN A 95 34.40 -6.17 -5.98
N ASP A 96 35.05 -5.41 -5.11
CA ASP A 96 36.32 -5.84 -4.52
C ASP A 96 36.11 -7.04 -3.58
N LYS A 97 36.90 -8.09 -3.78
CA LYS A 97 36.98 -9.19 -2.81
C LYS A 97 37.50 -8.64 -1.49
N LYS A 98 36.91 -9.09 -0.38
CA LYS A 98 37.41 -8.75 0.96
C LYS A 98 38.87 -9.19 1.07
N ARG A 99 39.77 -8.21 1.18
CA ARG A 99 41.21 -8.48 1.28
C ARG A 99 41.48 -9.29 2.56
N PRO A 100 42.35 -10.30 2.52
CA PRO A 100 42.80 -10.97 3.75
C PRO A 100 43.44 -9.93 4.67
N LYS A 101 43.27 -10.10 5.99
CA LYS A 101 43.83 -9.16 6.97
C LYS A 101 45.35 -9.26 6.94
N ASN A 102 46.03 -8.34 6.23
CA ASN A 102 47.49 -8.24 6.29
C ASN A 102 47.92 -7.94 7.72
N ALA A 103 48.68 -8.86 8.34
CA ALA A 103 49.17 -8.72 9.70
C ALA A 103 49.98 -7.42 9.90
N MET A 104 50.73 -6.99 8.88
CA MET A 104 51.55 -5.77 8.90
C MET A 104 50.71 -4.50 9.15
N ARG A 105 49.56 -4.34 8.48
CA ARG A 105 48.70 -3.14 8.65
C ARG A 105 48.02 -3.10 10.01
N LYS A 106 47.77 -4.27 10.62
CA LYS A 106 47.24 -4.36 11.98
C LYS A 106 48.30 -3.99 13.02
N LYS A 107 49.57 -4.31 12.77
CA LYS A 107 50.71 -3.97 13.65
C LYS A 107 51.04 -2.46 13.67
N VAL A 108 50.79 -1.75 12.57
CA VAL A 108 51.01 -0.29 12.45
C VAL A 108 49.79 0.54 12.92
N ALA A 109 48.69 -0.10 13.30
CA ALA A 109 47.50 0.61 13.74
C ALA A 109 47.72 1.24 15.13
N VAL A 110 47.71 2.58 15.19
CA VAL A 110 47.77 3.33 16.45
C VAL A 110 46.52 3.00 17.28
N ILE A 111 46.73 2.49 18.49
CA ILE A 111 45.65 2.20 19.43
C ILE A 111 45.17 3.54 20.00
N SER A 112 43.93 3.92 19.69
CA SER A 112 43.35 5.15 20.20
C SER A 112 43.25 5.11 21.73
N SER A 113 43.51 6.25 22.38
CA SER A 113 43.31 6.42 23.82
C SER A 113 41.85 6.22 24.22
N GLU A 114 41.57 5.95 25.50
CA GLU A 114 40.20 5.77 25.99
C GLU A 114 39.32 7.01 25.72
N ARG A 115 39.89 8.21 25.90
CA ARG A 115 39.23 9.48 25.59
C ARG A 115 38.90 9.62 24.10
N GLU A 116 39.82 9.23 23.21
CA GLU A 116 39.54 9.24 21.77
C GLU A 116 38.45 8.26 21.40
N ARG A 117 38.38 7.08 22.04
CA ARG A 117 37.29 6.12 21.82
C ARG A 117 35.94 6.69 22.23
N THR A 118 35.85 7.35 23.39
CA THR A 118 34.59 7.97 23.85
C THR A 118 34.16 9.10 22.92
N ILE A 119 35.09 9.94 22.48
CA ILE A 119 34.84 11.00 21.50
C ILE A 119 34.38 10.41 20.15
N ASN A 120 35.06 9.39 19.63
CA ASN A 120 34.70 8.75 18.37
C ASN A 120 33.33 8.09 18.42
N SER A 121 33.01 7.38 19.52
CA SER A 121 31.69 6.81 19.78
C SER A 121 30.61 7.90 19.81
N LEU A 122 30.88 9.03 20.48
CA LEU A 122 29.94 10.15 20.52
C LEU A 122 29.71 10.73 19.12
N ILE A 123 30.78 10.96 18.35
CA ILE A 123 30.70 11.47 16.98
C ILE A 123 29.91 10.51 16.08
N GLU A 124 30.10 9.20 16.21
CA GLU A 124 29.34 8.20 15.46
C GLU A 124 27.85 8.26 15.79
N ARG A 125 27.48 8.31 17.08
CA ARG A 125 26.08 8.47 17.53
C ARG A 125 25.46 9.78 17.03
N LEU A 126 26.19 10.88 17.04
CA LEU A 126 25.70 12.15 16.51
C LEU A 126 25.49 12.09 14.99
N LYS A 127 26.39 11.42 14.26
CA LYS A 127 26.24 11.20 12.81
C LYS A 127 25.02 10.36 12.50
N THR A 128 24.77 9.27 13.23
CA THR A 128 23.58 8.43 13.02
C THR A 128 22.30 9.21 13.29
N VAL A 129 22.19 9.93 14.42
CA VAL A 129 21.04 10.78 14.73
C VAL A 129 20.80 11.85 13.66
N ARG A 130 21.87 12.52 13.19
CA ARG A 130 21.76 13.53 12.13
C ARG A 130 21.29 12.92 10.81
N SER A 131 21.81 11.75 10.44
CA SER A 131 21.42 11.04 9.22
C SER A 131 19.95 10.62 9.26
N GLU A 132 19.48 10.14 10.42
CA GLU A 132 18.09 9.72 10.62
C GLU A 132 17.13 10.91 10.56
N LYS A 133 17.45 12.02 11.26
CA LYS A 133 16.67 13.26 11.18
C LYS A 133 16.57 13.79 9.74
N ARG A 134 17.67 13.68 8.97
CA ARG A 134 17.66 14.05 7.55
C ARG A 134 16.76 13.12 6.74
N ARG A 135 16.86 11.80 6.94
CA ARG A 135 16.02 10.79 6.27
C ARG A 135 14.54 11.04 6.51
N ILE A 136 14.14 11.25 7.76
CA ILE A 136 12.75 11.55 8.14
C ILE A 136 12.27 12.84 7.48
N ARG A 137 13.09 13.91 7.49
CA ARG A 137 12.73 15.20 6.85
C ARG A 137 12.54 15.07 5.34
N VAL A 138 13.46 14.38 4.66
CA VAL A 138 13.38 14.16 3.21
C VAL A 138 12.13 13.33 2.87
N ALA A 139 11.88 12.24 3.61
CA ALA A 139 10.67 11.43 3.43
C ALA A 139 9.38 12.24 3.66
N GLY A 140 9.36 13.11 4.67
CA GLY A 140 8.24 14.02 4.93
C GLY A 140 8.01 15.03 3.80
N ASN A 141 9.09 15.60 3.26
CA ASN A 141 9.01 16.54 2.12
C ASN A 141 8.53 15.86 0.84
N ILE A 142 8.99 14.63 0.56
CA ILE A 142 8.52 13.83 -0.59
C ILE A 142 7.02 13.59 -0.46
N LYS A 143 6.54 13.12 0.70
CA LYS A 143 5.09 12.90 0.94
C LYS A 143 4.26 14.17 0.72
N LYS A 144 4.74 15.33 1.20
CA LYS A 144 4.06 16.62 1.00
C LYS A 144 4.05 17.03 -0.47
N LYS A 145 5.16 16.83 -1.17
CA LYS A 145 5.27 17.11 -2.61
C LYS A 145 4.32 16.23 -3.40
N ASP A 146 4.31 14.91 -3.17
CA ASP A 146 3.42 13.97 -3.86
C ASP A 146 1.94 14.32 -3.63
N ALA A 147 1.57 14.71 -2.42
CA ALA A 147 0.20 15.14 -2.12
C ALA A 147 -0.18 16.42 -2.86
N ARG A 148 0.75 17.38 -2.94
CA ARG A 148 0.56 18.63 -3.69
C ARG A 148 0.45 18.36 -5.19
N ASP A 149 1.36 17.56 -5.74
CA ASP A 149 1.42 17.27 -7.16
C ASP A 149 0.15 16.50 -7.59
N LYS A 150 -0.37 15.58 -6.77
CA LYS A 150 -1.68 14.93 -6.98
C LYS A 150 -2.85 15.93 -6.98
N ARG A 151 -2.85 16.87 -6.02
CA ARG A 151 -3.89 17.91 -5.94
C ARG A 151 -3.83 18.84 -7.15
N GLU A 152 -2.64 19.24 -7.56
CA GLU A 152 -2.41 20.11 -8.71
C GLU A 152 -2.82 19.42 -10.01
N ALA A 153 -2.47 18.15 -10.20
CA ALA A 153 -2.92 17.35 -11.33
C ALA A 153 -4.45 17.25 -11.41
N PHE A 154 -5.13 17.05 -10.28
CA PHE A 154 -6.59 17.04 -10.23
C PHE A 154 -7.22 18.39 -10.60
N ILE A 155 -6.64 19.49 -10.09
CA ILE A 155 -7.10 20.84 -10.41
C ILE A 155 -6.88 21.15 -11.90
N GLN A 156 -5.71 20.78 -12.43
CA GLN A 156 -5.37 21.01 -13.82
C GLN A 156 -6.29 20.22 -14.76
N ALA A 157 -6.55 18.94 -14.46
CA ALA A 157 -7.51 18.14 -15.22
C ALA A 157 -8.92 18.78 -15.26
N LYS A 158 -9.38 19.36 -14.14
CA LYS A 158 -10.65 20.09 -14.11
C LYS A 158 -10.62 21.37 -14.94
N ARG A 159 -9.52 22.13 -14.88
CA ARG A 159 -9.34 23.35 -15.67
C ARG A 159 -9.30 23.04 -17.16
N ASP A 160 -8.59 22.00 -17.55
CA ASP A 160 -8.48 21.55 -18.94
C ASP A 160 -9.84 21.10 -19.48
N ALA A 161 -10.59 20.31 -18.69
CA ALA A 161 -11.95 19.90 -19.05
C ALA A 161 -12.89 21.11 -19.24
N HIS A 162 -12.84 22.09 -18.32
CA HIS A 162 -13.63 23.32 -18.42
C HIS A 162 -13.21 24.17 -19.63
N SER A 163 -11.91 24.29 -19.91
CA SER A 163 -11.37 25.01 -21.07
C SER A 163 -11.84 24.38 -22.38
N MET A 164 -11.80 23.04 -22.48
CA MET A 164 -12.29 22.29 -23.63
C MET A 164 -13.79 22.47 -23.84
N GLU A 165 -14.58 22.43 -22.76
CA GLU A 165 -16.03 22.69 -22.82
C GLU A 165 -16.34 24.12 -23.26
N ALA A 166 -15.64 25.11 -22.70
CA ALA A 166 -15.78 26.52 -23.08
C ALA A 166 -15.37 26.77 -24.55
N ARG A 167 -14.30 26.12 -25.01
CA ARG A 167 -13.87 26.16 -26.42
C ARG A 167 -14.93 25.54 -27.34
N LYS A 168 -15.50 24.40 -26.97
CA LYS A 168 -16.61 23.77 -27.72
C LYS A 168 -17.83 24.69 -27.80
N LYS A 169 -18.24 25.30 -26.68
CA LYS A 169 -19.37 26.26 -26.65
C LYS A 169 -19.13 27.48 -27.53
N ARG A 170 -17.90 28.03 -27.54
CA ARG A 170 -17.52 29.16 -28.42
C ARG A 170 -17.68 28.83 -29.89
N TYR A 171 -17.09 27.73 -30.36
CA TYR A 171 -17.21 27.33 -31.78
C TYR A 171 -18.65 27.03 -32.19
N VAL A 172 -19.47 26.41 -31.33
CA VAL A 172 -20.90 26.19 -31.61
C VAL A 172 -21.66 27.51 -31.76
N LYS A 173 -21.38 28.51 -30.90
CA LYS A 173 -22.00 29.83 -30.99
C LYS A 173 -21.57 30.57 -32.25
N GLU A 174 -20.28 30.53 -32.60
CA GLU A 174 -19.74 31.12 -33.83
C GLU A 174 -20.36 30.49 -35.08
N GLY A 175 -20.43 29.15 -35.15
CA GLY A 175 -21.07 28.46 -36.29
C GLY A 175 -22.57 28.74 -36.40
N LYS A 176 -23.29 28.84 -35.28
CA LYS A 176 -24.71 29.29 -35.28
C LYS A 176 -24.85 30.74 -35.75
N GLY A 177 -23.94 31.62 -35.35
CA GLY A 177 -23.92 33.01 -35.81
C GLY A 177 -23.61 33.14 -37.30
N GLU A 178 -22.64 32.36 -37.79
CA GLU A 178 -22.28 32.33 -39.22
C GLU A 178 -23.43 31.79 -40.08
N THR A 179 -24.06 30.70 -39.68
CA THR A 179 -25.25 30.16 -40.38
C THR A 179 -26.41 31.15 -40.37
N GLN A 180 -26.68 31.84 -39.25
CA GLN A 180 -27.67 32.93 -39.20
C GLN A 180 -27.30 34.10 -40.13
N ARG A 181 -26.03 34.50 -40.20
CA ARG A 181 -25.54 35.55 -41.13
C ARG A 181 -25.68 35.12 -42.59
N ARG A 182 -25.33 33.87 -42.93
CA ARG A 182 -25.51 33.32 -44.28
C ARG A 182 -26.98 33.31 -44.71
N LYS A 183 -27.89 32.91 -43.81
CA LYS A 183 -29.35 32.99 -44.02
C LYS A 183 -29.85 34.42 -44.19
N ALA A 184 -29.40 35.35 -43.36
CA ALA A 184 -29.77 36.76 -43.45
C ALA A 184 -29.30 37.40 -44.78
N MET A 185 -28.13 37.01 -45.27
CA MET A 185 -27.59 37.44 -46.57
C MET A 185 -28.21 36.68 -47.76
N ARG A 186 -29.18 35.78 -47.55
CA ARG A 186 -29.78 34.91 -48.59
C ARG A 186 -28.73 34.19 -49.46
N LEU A 187 -27.61 33.81 -48.85
CA LEU A 187 -26.49 33.12 -49.51
C LEU A 187 -26.67 31.59 -49.51
N GLU A 188 -27.85 31.08 -49.19
CA GLU A 188 -28.18 29.65 -49.30
C GLU A 188 -28.72 29.36 -50.72
N GLN A 189 -27.81 28.95 -51.62
CA GLN A 189 -28.05 28.00 -52.71
C GLN A 189 -27.25 26.74 -52.41
#